data_AF-A0A8T4LGE4-F1
#
_entry.id   AF-A0A8T4LGE4-F1
#
_cell.length_a   1.000
_cell.length_b   1.000
_cell.length_c   1.000
_cell.angle_alpha   90.00
_cell.angle_beta   90.00
_cell.angle_gamma   90.00
#
_symmetry.space_group_name_H-M   'P 1'
#
loop_
_entity.id
_entity.type
_entity.pdbx_description
1 polymer ?
#
loop_
_entity_poly.entity_id
_entity_poly.type
_entity_poly.pdbx_seq_one_letter_code
_entity_poly.pdbx_strand_id
1 'polypeptide(L)' 'MDFSYYELFITEAEKISPDKKDSDYFALALKFDCAIWTNDKKLREQERVKIYSTEEINELI' A
#
# COMPACT_ATOMS: atom_id res chain seq x y z
N MET A 1 0.39 -5.53 22.16
CA MET A 1 0.48 -4.95 20.81
C MET A 1 -0.27 -3.64 20.89
N ASP A 2 0.39 -2.51 20.66
CA ASP A 2 -0.25 -1.21 20.76
C ASP A 2 -1.04 -0.93 19.48
N PHE A 3 -2.36 -1.14 19.52
CA PHE A 3 -3.24 -1.04 18.35
C PHE A 3 -3.48 0.42 17.93
N SER A 4 -3.29 1.41 18.82
CA SER A 4 -3.48 2.82 18.47
C SER A 4 -2.54 3.29 17.37
N TYR A 5 -1.37 2.66 17.23
CA TYR A 5 -0.41 3.00 16.17
C TYR A 5 -0.84 2.50 14.80
N TYR A 6 -1.54 1.37 14.72
CA TYR A 6 -2.11 0.86 13.47
C TYR A 6 -3.32 1.70 13.03
N GLU A 7 -4.13 2.17 13.98
CA GLU A 7 -5.30 3.02 13.71
C GLU A 7 -4.96 4.35 13.00
N LEU A 8 -3.77 4.89 13.26
CA LEU A 8 -3.30 6.12 12.58
C LEU A 8 -3.11 5.92 11.07
N PHE A 9 -2.54 4.79 10.66
CA PHE A 9 -2.25 4.52 9.26
C PHE A 9 -3.44 3.92 8.51
N ILE A 10 -4.27 3.11 9.18
CA ILE A 10 -5.42 2.48 8.53
C ILE A 10 -6.45 3.52 8.05
N THR A 11 -6.67 4.59 8.82
CA THR A 11 -7.62 5.65 8.45
C THR A 11 -7.22 6.36 7.15
N GLU A 12 -5.93 6.62 6.97
CA GLU A 12 -5.41 7.20 5.72
C GLU A 12 -5.39 6.17 4.60
N ALA A 13 -5.03 4.92 4.92
CA ALA A 13 -5.01 3.82 3.97
C ALA A 13 -6.38 3.53 3.35
N GLU A 14 -7.47 3.57 4.13
CA GLU A 14 -8.84 3.40 3.64
C GLU A 14 -9.28 4.50 2.67
N LYS A 15 -8.69 5.71 2.75
CA LYS A 15 -8.99 6.82 1.84
C LYS A 15 -8.26 6.70 0.52
N ILE A 16 -7.03 6.19 0.55
CA ILE A 16 -6.16 6.12 -0.64
C ILE A 16 -6.28 4.77 -1.36
N SER A 17 -6.65 3.70 -0.66
CA SER A 17 -6.76 2.38 -1.26
C SER A 17 -7.99 2.31 -2.18
N PRO A 18 -7.81 2.02 -3.49
CA PRO A 18 -8.94 1.81 -4.42
C PRO A 18 -9.79 0.58 -4.06
N ASP A 19 -9.24 -0.34 -3.27
CA ASP A 19 -9.97 -1.46 -2.67
C ASP A 19 -9.87 -1.44 -1.15
N LYS A 20 -11.01 -1.38 -0.46
CA LYS A 20 -11.05 -1.35 1.00
C LYS A 20 -10.49 -2.61 1.64
N LYS A 21 -10.45 -3.75 0.93
CA LYS A 21 -9.87 -4.99 1.47
C LYS A 21 -8.35 -4.97 1.48
N ASP A 22 -7.74 -4.08 0.69
CA ASP A 22 -6.29 -3.95 0.58
C ASP A 22 -5.73 -2.79 1.42
N SER A 23 -6.58 -2.07 2.14
CA SER A 23 -6.19 -0.94 3.00
C SER A 23 -5.11 -1.30 4.01
N ASP A 24 -5.10 -2.54 4.51
CA ASP A 24 -4.04 -3.06 5.38
C ASP A 24 -2.64 -2.93 4.76
N TYR A 25 -2.50 -3.27 3.48
CA TYR A 25 -1.21 -3.18 2.78
C TYR A 25 -0.77 -1.73 2.61
N PHE A 26 -1.72 -0.82 2.34
CA PHE A 26 -1.46 0.61 2.29
C PHE A 26 -1.05 1.16 3.65
N ALA A 27 -1.69 0.72 4.74
CA ALA A 27 -1.33 1.14 6.09
C ALA A 27 0.10 0.72 6.44
N LEU A 28 0.49 -0.50 6.08
CA LEU A 28 1.85 -0.99 6.26
C LEU A 28 2.85 -0.22 5.39
N ALA A 29 2.51 0.02 4.13
CA ALA A 29 3.38 0.75 3.20
C ALA A 29 3.63 2.19 3.67
N LEU A 30 2.58 2.89 4.13
CA LEU A 30 2.70 4.22 4.72
C LEU A 30 3.53 4.21 6.01
N LYS A 31 3.37 3.19 6.85
CA LYS A 31 4.11 3.07 8.11
C LYS A 31 5.60 2.86 7.89
N PHE A 32 5.97 2.04 6.92
CA PHE A 32 7.37 1.69 6.65
C PHE A 32 8.01 2.53 5.54
N ASP A 33 7.25 3.48 4.98
CA ASP A 33 7.64 4.29 3.82
C ASP A 33 8.17 3.42 2.65
N CYS A 34 7.43 2.35 2.34
CA CYS A 34 7.82 1.38 1.33
C CYS A 34 6.79 1.25 0.20
N ALA A 35 7.23 0.63 -0.89
CA ALA A 35 6.35 0.31 -2.01
C ALA A 35 5.55 -0.96 -1.74
N ILE A 36 4.37 -1.07 -2.35
CA ILE A 36 3.61 -2.31 -2.41
C ILE A 36 3.98 -3.05 -3.69
N TRP A 37 4.21 -4.36 -3.58
CA TRP A 37 4.37 -5.24 -4.73
C TRP A 37 3.06 -5.96 -5.04
N THR A 38 2.47 -5.69 -6.20
CA THR A 38 1.29 -6.40 -6.70
C THR A 38 1.16 -6.30 -8.22
N ASN A 39 0.51 -7.28 -8.85
CA ASN A 39 0.10 -7.20 -10.26
C ASN A 39 -1.35 -6.72 -10.43
N ASP A 40 -2.04 -6.38 -9.33
CA ASP A 40 -3.35 -5.76 -9.40
C ASP A 40 -3.23 -4.31 -9.91
N LYS A 41 -3.79 -4.08 -11.09
CA LYS A 41 -3.77 -2.77 -11.75
C LYS A 41 -4.65 -1.75 -11.05
N LYS A 42 -5.70 -2.19 -10.33
CA LYS A 42 -6.64 -1.30 -9.63
C LYS A 42 -5.92 -0.51 -8.54
N LEU A 43 -4.94 -1.11 -7.84
CA LEU A 43 -4.19 -0.44 -6.78
C LEU A 43 -3.26 0.68 -7.28
N ARG A 44 -3.08 0.80 -8.61
CA ARG A 44 -2.34 1.91 -9.26
C ARG A 44 -3.20 3.14 -9.54
N GLU A 45 -4.50 3.10 -9.24
CA GLU A 45 -5.41 4.25 -9.43
C GLU A 45 -5.19 5.38 -8.40
N GLN A 46 -4.28 5.16 -7.44
CA GLN A 46 -3.82 6.15 -6.47
C GLN A 46 -2.33 6.47 -6.68
N GLU A 47 -1.89 7.64 -6.20
CA GLU A 47 -0.52 8.13 -6.39
C GLU A 47 0.29 8.24 -5.09
N ARG A 48 -0.31 7.91 -3.94
CA ARG A 48 0.24 8.14 -2.61
C ARG A 48 1.29 7.11 -2.19
N VAL A 49 1.13 5.86 -2.62
CA VAL A 49 2.05 4.75 -2.34
C VAL A 49 2.56 4.20 -3.67
N LYS A 50 3.88 4.00 -3.77
CA LYS A 50 4.48 3.42 -4.97
C LYS A 50 4.08 1.95 -5.09
N ILE A 51 3.62 1.55 -6.27
CA ILE A 51 3.23 0.18 -6.58
C ILE A 51 4.20 -0.38 -7.61
N TYR A 52 4.72 -1.58 -7.38
CA TYR A 52 5.52 -2.32 -8.37
C TYR A 52 4.81 -3.59 -8.82
N SER A 53 4.91 -3.91 -10.11
CA SER A 53 4.58 -5.22 -10.67
C SER A 53 5.76 -6.18 -10.52
N THR A 54 5.51 -7.47 -10.75
CA THR A 54 6.60 -8.46 -10.83
C THR A 54 7.60 -8.14 -11.93
N GLU A 55 7.13 -7.63 -13.08
CA GLU A 55 8.00 -7.22 -14.19
C GLU A 55 8.91 -6.07 -13.78
N GLU A 56 8.36 -5.03 -13.14
CA GLU A 56 9.16 -3.88 -12.67
C GLU A 56 10.15 -4.28 -11.56
N ILE A 57 9.81 -5.21 -10.68
CA ILE A 57 10.76 -5.71 -9.67
C ILE A 57 11.90 -6.47 -10.33
N ASN A 58 11.62 -7.30 -11.33
CA ASN A 58 12.66 -8.03 -12.06
C ASN A 58 13.63 -7.10 -12.79
N GLU A 59 13.21 -5.88 -13.14
CA GLU A 59 14.09 -4.86 -13.73
C GLU A 59 14.93 -4.11 -12.68
N LEU A 60 14.56 -4.19 -11.40
CA LEU A 60 15.25 -3.51 -10.29
C LEU A 60 16.32 -4.37 -9.60
N ILE A 61 16.33 -5.69 -9.85
CA ILE A 61 17.24 -6.67 -9.24
C ILE A 61 18.16 -7.33 -10.27
#